data_AF-A0A358X480-F1
#
_entry.id   AF-A0A358X480-F1
#
_cell.length_a   1.000
_cell.length_b   1.000
_cell.length_c   1.000
_cell.angle_alpha   90.00
_cell.angle_beta   90.00
_cell.angle_gamma   90.00
#
_symmetry.space_group_name_H-M   'P 1'
#
loop_
_entity.id
_entity.type
_entity.pdbx_description
1 polymer ?
#
loop_
_entity_poly.entity_id
_entity_poly.type
_entity_poly.pdbx_seq_one_letter_code
_entity_poly.pdbx_strand_id
1 'polypeptide(L)'
;MNESGKPSVPIETAIASTRAESPRVVDVVAEQPARVEDHGYVREQLFRARALEDTLTQILVSEYVKGGDTASSNELIQRIKIEHALREGATREIFRIRDRKDANVMRPPEMDIELAGIQDDGSEESARARKDLEALALEAKTLRSEVQKIEISATETGEKTEAVFKPQDGEPHVMAGAHDLGTLTNHVPRGHLREWLAGFVAKSCGVERVVPPTVIREVDGRVGSVQAWAKGELAVSVFDWEHKAQSRDMETIAFLDYILDNADRHTSNFLIDNDGRLSAIDHGAILSLKQENGALRSFPLRVVSGKPISQEMVTQIQTLVDSEARMEAVESAFTFVLGEDAGPKFAQFKERVEELAGNGKFPEYTLNFQEDEAHFTPEEDDAGGDSLVRTPQTEIRTPQTEIKPQPEVPATVVRKKQKAA
;
A
#
# COMPACT_ATOMS: atom_id res chain seq x y z
N MET A 1 -89.00 10.22 13.14
CA MET A 1 -89.03 8.75 13.00
C MET A 1 -87.73 8.38 12.29
N ASN A 2 -86.68 8.08 13.07
CA ASN A 2 -86.28 6.73 13.50
C ASN A 2 -85.78 5.93 12.27
N GLU A 3 -84.62 5.31 12.20
CA GLU A 3 -83.63 4.78 13.17
C GLU A 3 -82.36 4.44 12.33
N SER A 4 -81.15 4.88 12.68
CA SER A 4 -80.14 4.16 13.47
C SER A 4 -79.86 2.70 13.08
N GLY A 5 -78.58 2.39 12.86
CA GLY A 5 -78.02 1.08 13.25
C GLY A 5 -77.25 0.32 12.18
N LYS A 6 -75.96 0.60 12.05
CA LYS A 6 -74.97 -0.44 11.73
C LYS A 6 -74.08 -0.62 12.95
N PRO A 7 -73.94 -1.85 13.46
CA PRO A 7 -72.73 -2.25 14.15
C PRO A 7 -72.01 -3.37 13.38
N SER A 8 -70.70 -3.21 13.40
CA SER A 8 -69.63 -4.15 13.10
C SER A 8 -69.72 -5.48 13.87
N VAL A 9 -69.24 -6.55 13.26
CA VAL A 9 -68.88 -7.81 13.93
C VAL A 9 -67.44 -8.19 13.54
N PRO A 10 -66.62 -8.76 14.45
CA PRO A 10 -65.16 -8.78 14.37
C PRO A 10 -64.53 -10.14 14.00
N ILE A 11 -63.31 -10.05 13.46
CA ILE A 11 -62.04 -10.80 13.71
C ILE A 11 -62.08 -12.31 14.07
N GLU A 12 -61.17 -13.05 13.39
CA GLU A 12 -60.66 -14.43 13.60
C GLU A 12 -61.62 -15.58 13.16
N THR A 13 -61.21 -16.62 12.44
CA THR A 13 -59.96 -17.41 12.49
C THR A 13 -59.68 -18.14 11.15
N ALA A 14 -58.40 -18.12 10.81
CA ALA A 14 -57.55 -19.00 10.00
C ALA A 14 -58.02 -20.34 9.37
N ILE A 15 -57.31 -20.69 8.28
CA ILE A 15 -56.82 -22.03 7.84
C ILE A 15 -57.41 -22.63 6.54
N ALA A 16 -56.47 -22.74 5.58
CA ALA A 16 -56.25 -23.78 4.56
C ALA A 16 -57.25 -24.02 3.43
N SER A 17 -56.76 -23.80 2.20
CA SER A 17 -56.87 -24.73 1.07
C SER A 17 -55.86 -24.29 0.00
N THR A 18 -54.73 -25.00 -0.16
CA THR A 18 -54.35 -25.85 -1.32
C THR A 18 -54.49 -25.15 -2.70
N ARG A 19 -53.58 -25.26 -3.68
CA ARG A 19 -52.38 -26.07 -3.93
C ARG A 19 -51.71 -25.48 -5.19
N ALA A 20 -50.39 -25.60 -5.24
CA ALA A 20 -49.54 -25.85 -6.41
C ALA A 20 -49.63 -24.94 -7.66
N GLU A 21 -48.52 -24.26 -7.95
CA GLU A 21 -47.86 -24.26 -9.26
C GLU A 21 -46.38 -23.83 -9.06
N SER A 22 -45.41 -24.62 -9.52
CA SER A 22 -43.99 -24.27 -9.52
C SER A 22 -43.66 -23.28 -10.64
N PRO A 23 -42.80 -22.27 -10.38
CA PRO A 23 -41.91 -21.70 -11.39
C PRO A 23 -40.44 -21.88 -10.94
N ARG A 24 -39.63 -22.59 -11.73
CA ARG A 24 -38.79 -22.12 -12.85
C ARG A 24 -37.45 -21.55 -12.39
N VAL A 25 -36.41 -22.23 -12.90
CA VAL A 25 -34.99 -21.89 -12.88
C VAL A 25 -34.76 -20.50 -13.47
N VAL A 26 -34.79 -19.46 -12.62
CA VAL A 26 -34.10 -18.16 -12.75
C VAL A 26 -34.43 -17.35 -11.49
N ASP A 27 -33.74 -17.62 -10.39
CA ASP A 27 -33.62 -16.72 -9.23
C ASP A 27 -32.36 -17.15 -8.47
N VAL A 28 -31.20 -16.91 -9.10
CA VAL A 28 -29.90 -16.86 -8.43
C VAL A 28 -29.35 -15.47 -8.67
N VAL A 29 -29.92 -14.49 -7.97
CA VAL A 29 -29.15 -13.34 -7.55
C VAL A 29 -29.08 -13.50 -6.05
N ALA A 30 -27.96 -14.06 -5.59
CA ALA A 30 -27.64 -14.12 -4.18
C ALA A 30 -27.84 -12.71 -3.60
N GLU A 31 -28.74 -12.60 -2.63
CA GLU A 31 -28.82 -11.46 -1.74
C GLU A 31 -27.42 -11.29 -1.15
N GLN A 32 -26.71 -10.25 -1.60
CA GLN A 32 -25.49 -9.82 -0.93
C GLN A 32 -25.88 -9.46 0.51
N PRO A 33 -25.13 -9.91 1.53
CA PRO A 33 -25.43 -9.53 2.90
C PRO A 33 -25.48 -8.00 2.97
N ALA A 34 -26.57 -7.47 3.53
CA ALA A 34 -26.81 -6.05 3.64
C ALA A 34 -25.58 -5.37 4.25
N ARG A 35 -24.90 -4.51 3.47
CA ARG A 35 -23.87 -3.60 3.96
C ARG A 35 -24.46 -2.83 5.14
N VAL A 36 -23.95 -3.04 6.34
CA VAL A 36 -24.21 -2.15 7.45
C VAL A 36 -23.43 -0.87 7.16
N GLU A 37 -24.04 0.03 6.41
CA GLU A 37 -23.51 1.37 6.15
C GLU A 37 -23.56 2.17 7.46
N ASP A 38 -22.50 2.10 8.27
CA ASP A 38 -22.26 3.14 9.27
C ASP A 38 -21.73 4.39 8.56
N HIS A 39 -22.65 5.14 7.95
CA HIS A 39 -22.35 6.43 7.31
C HIS A 39 -21.67 7.42 8.26
N GLY A 40 -21.78 7.24 9.59
CA GLY A 40 -21.09 8.07 10.58
C GLY A 40 -19.58 7.84 10.54
N TYR A 41 -19.15 6.58 10.59
CA TYR A 41 -17.75 6.18 10.55
C TYR A 41 -17.05 6.59 9.23
N VAL A 42 -17.72 6.37 8.09
CA VAL A 42 -17.22 6.79 6.76
C VAL A 42 -17.00 8.30 6.69
N ARG A 43 -18.01 9.08 7.11
CA ARG A 43 -17.92 10.55 7.12
C ARG A 43 -16.84 11.05 8.06
N GLU A 44 -16.67 10.38 9.20
CA GLU A 44 -15.61 10.71 10.15
C GLU A 44 -14.22 10.49 9.54
N GLN A 45 -13.98 9.38 8.84
CA GLN A 45 -12.69 9.16 8.17
C GLN A 45 -12.39 10.24 7.13
N LEU A 46 -13.35 10.55 6.24
CA LEU A 46 -13.20 11.58 5.21
C LEU A 46 -12.91 12.96 5.83
N PHE A 47 -13.65 13.31 6.88
CA PHE A 47 -13.48 14.58 7.59
C PHE A 47 -12.11 14.65 8.28
N ARG A 48 -11.69 13.59 9.00
CA ARG A 48 -10.41 13.55 9.71
C ARG A 48 -9.22 13.63 8.76
N ALA A 49 -9.23 12.84 7.69
CA ALA A 49 -8.16 12.86 6.68
C ALA A 49 -8.01 14.27 6.09
N ARG A 50 -9.12 14.92 5.71
CA ARG A 50 -9.11 16.30 5.18
C ARG A 50 -8.58 17.30 6.20
N ALA A 51 -9.02 17.23 7.45
CA ALA A 51 -8.56 18.14 8.50
C ALA A 51 -7.04 18.03 8.74
N LEU A 52 -6.49 16.81 8.69
CA LEU A 52 -5.05 16.57 8.80
C LEU A 52 -4.29 17.14 7.61
N GLU A 53 -4.78 16.92 6.39
CA GLU A 53 -4.18 17.47 5.16
C GLU A 53 -4.18 19.00 5.14
N ASP A 54 -5.28 19.64 5.57
CA ASP A 54 -5.39 21.08 5.68
C ASP A 54 -4.42 21.62 6.73
N THR A 55 -4.30 20.95 7.87
CA THR A 55 -3.35 21.31 8.95
C THR A 55 -1.91 21.25 8.44
N LEU A 56 -1.49 20.13 7.84
CA LEU A 56 -0.15 20.00 7.28
C LEU A 56 0.11 21.06 6.20
N THR A 57 -0.87 21.32 5.34
CA THR A 57 -0.76 22.34 4.30
C THR A 57 -0.53 23.73 4.89
N GLN A 58 -1.24 24.12 5.95
CA GLN A 58 -1.05 25.40 6.62
C GLN A 58 0.35 25.52 7.25
N ILE A 59 0.84 24.44 7.88
CA ILE A 59 2.20 24.37 8.44
C ILE A 59 3.23 24.61 7.33
N LEU A 60 3.16 23.82 6.24
CA LEU A 60 4.11 23.90 5.13
C LEU A 60 4.08 25.27 4.43
N VAL A 61 2.90 25.83 4.18
CA VAL A 61 2.78 27.18 3.60
C VAL A 61 3.43 28.22 4.51
N SER A 62 3.15 28.18 5.82
CA SER A 62 3.76 29.10 6.78
C SER A 62 5.29 28.99 6.76
N GLU A 63 5.83 27.78 6.77
CA GLU A 63 7.27 27.54 6.81
C GLU A 63 7.97 27.94 5.51
N TYR A 64 7.45 27.52 4.35
CA TYR A 64 8.04 27.87 3.06
C TYR A 64 7.99 29.37 2.78
N VAL A 65 6.90 30.05 3.16
CA VAL A 65 6.79 31.51 3.03
C VAL A 65 7.76 32.21 3.98
N LYS A 66 7.87 31.79 5.24
CA LYS A 66 8.82 32.37 6.21
C LYS A 66 10.28 32.12 5.80
N GLY A 67 10.57 30.96 5.23
CA GLY A 67 11.90 30.57 4.75
C GLY A 67 12.27 31.17 3.38
N GLY A 68 11.31 31.74 2.64
CA GLY A 68 11.53 32.23 1.28
C GLY A 68 11.74 31.11 0.25
N ASP A 69 11.30 29.89 0.54
CA ASP A 69 11.46 28.73 -0.33
C ASP A 69 10.36 28.71 -1.41
N THR A 70 10.63 29.46 -2.48
CA THR A 70 9.73 29.56 -3.63
C THR A 70 9.61 28.26 -4.42
N ALA A 71 10.64 27.39 -4.39
CA ALA A 71 10.63 26.13 -5.13
C ALA A 71 9.64 25.16 -4.47
N SER A 72 9.81 24.89 -3.17
CA SER A 72 8.91 24.03 -2.39
C SER A 72 7.48 24.59 -2.34
N SER A 73 7.33 25.93 -2.29
CA SER A 73 6.01 26.57 -2.38
C SER A 73 5.30 26.25 -3.70
N ASN A 74 6.02 26.30 -4.83
CA ASN A 74 5.43 26.01 -6.14
C ASN A 74 5.07 24.53 -6.27
N GLU A 75 5.93 23.63 -5.80
CA GLU A 75 5.67 22.19 -5.79
C GLU A 75 4.43 21.86 -4.93
N LEU A 76 4.34 22.44 -3.73
CA LEU A 76 3.20 22.31 -2.85
C LEU A 76 1.89 22.80 -3.50
N ILE A 77 1.92 23.93 -4.21
CA ILE A 77 0.75 24.45 -4.95
C ILE A 77 0.29 23.43 -6.02
N GLN A 78 1.22 22.85 -6.77
CA GLN A 78 0.85 21.83 -7.76
C GLN A 78 0.29 20.58 -7.09
N ARG A 79 0.90 20.13 -5.99
CA ARG A 79 0.42 18.99 -5.20
C ARG A 79 -1.02 19.21 -4.71
N ILE A 80 -1.30 20.38 -4.12
CA ILE A 80 -2.64 20.74 -3.62
C ILE A 80 -3.68 20.74 -4.75
N LYS A 81 -3.34 21.27 -5.93
CA LYS A 81 -4.25 21.28 -7.08
C LYS A 81 -4.64 19.88 -7.52
N ILE A 82 -3.66 18.96 -7.59
CA ILE A 82 -3.91 17.57 -7.96
C ILE A 82 -4.77 16.91 -6.88
N GLU A 83 -4.38 17.02 -5.60
CA GLU A 83 -5.14 16.44 -4.49
C GLU A 83 -6.59 16.98 -4.44
N HIS A 84 -6.79 18.28 -4.70
CA HIS A 84 -8.12 18.88 -4.80
C HIS A 84 -8.95 18.26 -5.94
N ALA A 85 -8.36 18.10 -7.13
CA ALA A 85 -9.03 17.44 -8.25
C ALA A 85 -9.39 15.99 -7.92
N LEU A 86 -8.48 15.25 -7.26
CA LEU A 86 -8.75 13.87 -6.82
C LEU A 86 -9.92 13.78 -5.82
N ARG A 87 -10.04 14.75 -4.90
CA ARG A 87 -11.11 14.78 -3.88
C ARG A 87 -12.46 15.16 -4.48
N GLU A 88 -12.52 16.23 -5.28
CA GLU A 88 -13.78 16.89 -5.64
C GLU A 88 -14.24 16.60 -7.08
N GLY A 89 -13.37 16.06 -7.94
CA GLY A 89 -13.69 15.80 -9.35
C GLY A 89 -14.75 14.72 -9.55
N ALA A 90 -15.57 14.79 -10.60
CA ALA A 90 -16.53 13.73 -10.91
C ALA A 90 -15.80 12.43 -11.33
N THR A 91 -16.26 11.28 -10.82
CA THR A 91 -15.62 9.97 -11.06
C THR A 91 -16.34 9.17 -12.13
N ARG A 92 -15.57 8.40 -12.90
CA ARG A 92 -16.06 7.36 -13.80
C ARG A 92 -15.12 6.17 -13.76
N GLU A 93 -15.62 4.98 -13.46
CA GLU A 93 -14.81 3.75 -13.59
C GLU A 93 -14.39 3.54 -15.05
N ILE A 94 -13.10 3.29 -15.27
CA ILE A 94 -12.57 2.93 -16.60
C ILE A 94 -12.54 1.41 -16.72
N PHE A 95 -11.84 0.74 -15.80
CA PHE A 95 -11.78 -0.73 -15.69
C PHE A 95 -11.18 -1.18 -14.35
N ARG A 96 -11.37 -2.45 -13.99
CA ARG A 96 -10.74 -3.07 -12.81
C ARG A 96 -9.34 -3.58 -13.14
N ILE A 97 -8.34 -3.07 -12.43
CA ILE A 97 -6.94 -3.50 -12.56
C ILE A 97 -6.78 -4.89 -11.94
N ARG A 98 -7.41 -5.09 -10.78
CA ARG A 98 -7.41 -6.35 -10.03
C ARG A 98 -8.79 -6.56 -9.44
N ASP A 99 -9.36 -7.75 -9.62
CA ASP A 99 -10.63 -8.20 -9.02
C ASP A 99 -10.53 -9.71 -8.79
N ARG A 100 -9.73 -10.11 -7.78
CA ARG A 100 -9.65 -11.51 -7.35
C ARG A 100 -10.77 -11.75 -6.35
N LYS A 101 -11.76 -12.59 -6.70
CA LYS A 101 -12.82 -13.03 -5.79
C LYS A 101 -12.54 -14.39 -5.15
N ASP A 102 -11.61 -15.16 -5.71
CA ASP A 102 -11.52 -16.60 -5.49
C ASP A 102 -10.13 -17.11 -5.07
N ALA A 103 -9.23 -16.26 -4.55
CA ALA A 103 -7.91 -16.75 -4.15
C ALA A 103 -8.04 -17.73 -2.96
N ASN A 104 -7.43 -18.91 -3.13
CA ASN A 104 -7.53 -20.10 -2.30
C ASN A 104 -7.60 -19.79 -0.79
N VAL A 105 -8.52 -20.48 -0.11
CA VAL A 105 -8.65 -20.48 1.36
C VAL A 105 -7.30 -20.90 1.97
N MET A 106 -6.50 -19.92 2.37
CA MET A 106 -5.13 -20.10 2.86
C MET A 106 -5.05 -20.78 4.23
N ARG A 107 -6.17 -20.87 4.98
CA ARG A 107 -6.26 -21.53 6.28
C ARG A 107 -7.47 -22.47 6.33
N PRO A 108 -7.30 -23.77 6.65
CA PRO A 108 -8.42 -24.70 6.78
C PRO A 108 -9.45 -24.19 7.82
N PRO A 109 -10.76 -24.26 7.54
CA PRO A 109 -11.81 -23.86 8.49
C PRO A 109 -11.68 -24.50 9.88
N GLU A 110 -11.14 -25.72 9.94
CA GLU A 110 -10.93 -26.49 11.16
C GLU A 110 -10.01 -25.80 12.17
N MET A 111 -9.05 -25.00 11.70
CA MET A 111 -8.11 -24.26 12.55
C MET A 111 -8.78 -23.06 13.25
N ASP A 112 -9.80 -22.45 12.63
CA ASP A 112 -10.55 -21.34 13.25
C ASP A 112 -11.56 -21.85 14.30
N ILE A 113 -12.12 -23.04 14.09
CA ILE A 113 -12.96 -23.75 15.06
C ILE A 113 -12.17 -23.99 16.37
N GLU A 114 -10.91 -24.39 16.22
CA GLU A 114 -10.01 -24.64 17.36
C GLU A 114 -9.69 -23.35 18.11
N LEU A 115 -9.40 -22.24 17.41
CA LEU A 115 -9.17 -20.92 18.00
C LEU A 115 -10.41 -20.34 18.70
N ALA A 116 -11.60 -20.58 18.14
CA ALA A 116 -12.87 -20.18 18.75
C ALA A 116 -13.22 -21.03 19.99
N GLY A 117 -12.43 -22.06 20.31
CA GLY A 117 -12.62 -22.91 21.47
C GLY A 117 -13.84 -23.83 21.38
N ILE A 118 -14.36 -24.09 20.17
CA ILE A 118 -15.56 -24.91 19.97
C ILE A 118 -15.17 -26.40 20.03
N GLN A 119 -15.38 -27.00 21.20
CA GLN A 119 -15.18 -28.43 21.40
C GLN A 119 -16.29 -29.25 20.72
N ASP A 120 -15.89 -30.36 20.09
CA ASP A 120 -16.85 -31.35 19.60
C ASP A 120 -17.35 -32.17 20.78
N ASP A 121 -18.57 -31.90 21.23
CA ASP A 121 -19.23 -32.75 22.22
C ASP A 121 -20.24 -33.72 21.59
N GLY A 122 -20.33 -33.75 20.25
CA GLY A 122 -21.26 -34.57 19.49
C GLY A 122 -22.72 -34.10 19.53
N SER A 123 -23.01 -32.92 20.09
CA SER A 123 -24.36 -32.35 20.09
C SER A 123 -24.73 -31.72 18.74
N GLU A 124 -26.04 -31.67 18.44
CA GLU A 124 -26.52 -30.93 17.25
C GLU A 124 -26.20 -29.44 17.32
N GLU A 125 -26.05 -28.89 18.53
CA GLU A 125 -25.76 -27.48 18.76
C GLU A 125 -24.28 -27.16 18.46
N SER A 126 -23.33 -28.02 18.87
CA SER A 126 -21.92 -27.87 18.50
C SER A 126 -21.67 -28.13 17.01
N ALA A 127 -22.37 -29.09 16.41
CA ALA A 127 -22.31 -29.35 14.97
C ALA A 127 -22.82 -28.14 14.15
N ARG A 128 -23.90 -27.49 14.62
CA ARG A 128 -24.44 -26.29 13.97
C ARG A 128 -23.52 -25.08 14.14
N ALA A 129 -23.00 -24.85 15.35
CA ALA A 129 -22.05 -23.76 15.62
C ALA A 129 -20.78 -23.90 14.77
N ARG A 130 -20.28 -25.13 14.58
CA ARG A 130 -19.15 -25.41 13.66
C ARG A 130 -19.49 -25.11 12.22
N LYS A 131 -20.63 -25.58 11.73
CA LYS A 131 -21.06 -25.32 10.35
C LYS A 131 -21.28 -23.83 10.07
N ASP A 132 -21.84 -23.11 11.03
CA ASP A 132 -22.04 -21.66 10.93
C ASP A 132 -20.69 -20.93 10.95
N LEU A 133 -19.74 -21.37 11.78
CA LEU A 133 -18.38 -20.81 11.81
C LEU A 133 -17.58 -21.16 10.54
N GLU A 134 -17.73 -22.37 9.99
CA GLU A 134 -17.13 -22.77 8.71
C GLU A 134 -17.68 -21.90 7.57
N ALA A 135 -18.98 -21.65 7.54
CA ALA A 135 -19.61 -20.78 6.55
C ALA A 135 -19.13 -19.33 6.69
N LEU A 136 -19.06 -18.79 7.91
CA LEU A 136 -18.50 -17.46 8.19
C LEU A 136 -17.01 -17.36 7.85
N ALA A 137 -16.23 -18.40 8.16
CA ALA A 137 -14.81 -18.47 7.82
C ALA A 137 -14.61 -18.56 6.31
N LEU A 138 -15.45 -19.31 5.59
CA LEU A 138 -15.41 -19.40 4.13
C LEU A 138 -15.81 -18.07 3.47
N GLU A 139 -16.80 -17.37 4.02
CA GLU A 139 -17.27 -16.07 3.55
C GLU A 139 -16.23 -14.96 3.82
N ALA A 140 -15.61 -14.95 5.01
CA ALA A 140 -14.59 -13.99 5.41
C ALA A 140 -13.20 -14.21 4.76
N LYS A 141 -12.92 -15.42 4.24
CA LYS A 141 -11.63 -15.79 3.64
C LYS A 141 -11.57 -15.68 2.12
N THR A 142 -12.55 -15.07 1.47
CA THR A 142 -12.33 -14.65 0.07
C THR A 142 -11.30 -13.52 0.08
N LEU A 143 -10.09 -13.82 -0.40
CA LEU A 143 -9.03 -12.85 -0.69
C LEU A 143 -9.55 -11.86 -1.75
N ARG A 144 -10.31 -10.85 -1.32
CA ARG A 144 -10.66 -9.72 -2.16
C ARG A 144 -9.43 -8.83 -2.24
N SER A 145 -8.88 -8.69 -3.43
CA SER A 145 -7.87 -7.68 -3.74
C SER A 145 -8.39 -6.89 -4.92
N GLU A 146 -9.24 -5.92 -4.62
CA GLU A 146 -9.86 -5.06 -5.62
C GLU A 146 -9.07 -3.77 -5.79
N VAL A 147 -8.66 -3.50 -7.01
CA VAL A 147 -7.99 -2.27 -7.41
C VAL A 147 -8.62 -1.80 -8.71
N GLN A 148 -9.09 -0.57 -8.74
CA GLN A 148 -9.80 -0.01 -9.89
C GLN A 148 -8.99 1.12 -10.52
N LYS A 149 -9.01 1.21 -11.86
CA LYS A 149 -8.60 2.41 -12.57
C LYS A 149 -9.84 3.27 -12.82
N ILE A 150 -9.78 4.51 -12.34
CA ILE A 150 -10.87 5.48 -12.48
C ILE A 150 -10.38 6.71 -13.26
N GLU A 151 -11.32 7.36 -13.93
CA GLU A 151 -11.15 8.69 -14.51
C GLU A 151 -11.78 9.70 -13.56
N ILE A 152 -11.06 10.79 -13.30
CA ILE A 152 -11.52 11.91 -12.50
C ILE A 152 -11.58 13.13 -13.41
N SER A 153 -12.76 13.71 -13.54
CA SER A 153 -12.99 14.95 -14.27
C SER A 153 -13.10 16.11 -13.28
N ALA A 154 -12.13 17.04 -13.31
CA ALA A 154 -12.16 18.23 -12.47
C ALA A 154 -13.45 19.03 -12.75
N THR A 155 -14.19 19.36 -11.70
CA THR A 155 -15.52 19.98 -11.80
C THR A 155 -15.49 21.37 -12.44
N GLU A 156 -14.42 22.13 -12.21
CA GLU A 156 -14.28 23.50 -12.71
C GLU A 156 -13.74 23.58 -14.13
N THR A 157 -12.76 22.74 -14.47
CA THR A 157 -12.03 22.83 -15.75
C THR A 157 -12.47 21.79 -16.77
N GLY A 158 -13.14 20.72 -16.34
CA GLY A 158 -13.44 19.54 -17.16
C GLY A 158 -12.19 18.72 -17.53
N GLU A 159 -11.02 19.07 -16.99
CA GLU A 159 -9.78 18.34 -17.22
C GLU A 159 -9.89 16.93 -16.63
N LYS A 160 -9.44 15.94 -17.40
CA LYS A 160 -9.51 14.53 -17.04
C LYS A 160 -8.14 14.05 -16.57
N THR A 161 -8.11 13.42 -15.42
CA THR A 161 -6.94 12.69 -14.92
C THR A 161 -7.30 11.25 -14.60
N GLU A 162 -6.34 10.35 -14.78
CA GLU A 162 -6.49 8.97 -14.36
C GLU A 162 -6.05 8.83 -12.89
N ALA A 163 -6.67 7.89 -12.18
CA ALA A 163 -6.32 7.55 -10.81
C ALA A 163 -6.57 6.06 -10.54
N VAL A 164 -5.92 5.57 -9.48
CA VAL A 164 -6.13 4.24 -8.91
C VAL A 164 -7.01 4.40 -7.67
N PHE A 165 -8.11 3.65 -7.61
CA PHE A 165 -8.96 3.56 -6.44
C PHE A 165 -8.79 2.19 -5.78
N LYS A 166 -8.43 2.21 -4.49
CA LYS A 166 -8.34 1.02 -3.63
C LYS A 166 -9.38 1.13 -2.52
N PRO A 167 -10.56 0.50 -2.69
CA PRO A 167 -11.62 0.56 -1.69
C PRO A 167 -11.25 -0.23 -0.44
N GLN A 168 -11.64 0.28 0.73
CA GLN A 168 -11.45 -0.37 2.03
C GLN A 168 -12.07 -1.77 2.06
N ASP A 169 -13.29 -1.93 1.53
CA ASP A 169 -14.00 -3.21 1.47
C ASP A 169 -13.52 -4.13 0.32
N GLY A 170 -12.55 -3.67 -0.48
CA GLY A 170 -11.86 -4.46 -1.48
C GLY A 170 -10.49 -4.95 -1.03
N GLU A 171 -10.07 -4.62 0.19
CA GLU A 171 -8.81 -5.11 0.76
C GLU A 171 -8.96 -6.52 1.36
N PRO A 172 -7.91 -7.33 1.27
CA PRO A 172 -7.94 -8.66 1.84
C PRO A 172 -7.92 -8.58 3.36
N HIS A 173 -8.82 -9.33 4.01
CA HIS A 173 -8.88 -9.42 5.47
C HIS A 173 -7.75 -10.31 6.04
N VAL A 174 -7.14 -11.14 5.19
CA VAL A 174 -5.96 -11.98 5.47
C VAL A 174 -5.13 -12.01 4.19
N MET A 175 -3.83 -11.68 4.25
CA MET A 175 -2.94 -11.77 3.09
C MET A 175 -2.53 -13.23 2.81
N ALA A 176 -2.24 -13.55 1.55
CA ALA A 176 -1.72 -14.84 1.12
C ALA A 176 -0.36 -15.14 1.79
N GLY A 177 -0.19 -16.33 2.41
CA GLY A 177 1.11 -16.81 2.88
C GLY A 177 1.47 -16.57 4.35
N ALA A 178 0.49 -16.53 5.26
CA ALA A 178 0.69 -16.46 6.73
C ALA A 178 1.41 -15.21 7.30
N HIS A 179 1.83 -14.27 6.45
CA HIS A 179 2.36 -12.99 6.90
C HIS A 179 1.27 -11.93 6.83
N ASP A 180 0.73 -11.55 7.99
CA ASP A 180 -0.27 -10.48 8.18
C ASP A 180 0.35 -9.09 7.88
N LEU A 181 0.80 -8.86 6.64
CA LEU A 181 1.44 -7.60 6.23
C LEU A 181 0.43 -6.43 6.13
N GLY A 182 -0.86 -6.73 6.05
CA GLY A 182 -1.93 -5.75 5.80
C GLY A 182 -2.90 -5.48 6.94
N THR A 183 -2.98 -6.35 7.95
CA THR A 183 -4.04 -6.32 8.96
C THR A 183 -3.52 -5.79 10.28
N LEU A 184 -4.05 -4.63 10.70
CA LEU A 184 -3.95 -4.23 12.10
C LEU A 184 -4.85 -5.15 12.94
N THR A 185 -4.63 -5.13 14.25
CA THR A 185 -5.46 -5.82 15.22
C THR A 185 -6.95 -5.43 15.04
N ASN A 186 -7.85 -6.42 15.15
CA ASN A 186 -9.32 -6.31 15.01
C ASN A 186 -9.94 -6.31 13.59
N HIS A 187 -9.30 -6.92 12.58
CA HIS A 187 -9.94 -7.29 11.30
C HIS A 187 -10.43 -6.16 10.38
N VAL A 188 -10.15 -4.87 10.66
CA VAL A 188 -10.50 -3.76 9.73
C VAL A 188 -9.31 -3.48 8.81
N PRO A 189 -9.44 -3.68 7.48
CA PRO A 189 -8.38 -3.35 6.54
C PRO A 189 -8.07 -1.85 6.54
N ARG A 190 -6.78 -1.49 6.60
CA ARG A 190 -6.31 -0.09 6.65
C ARG A 190 -5.24 0.22 5.60
N GLY A 191 -5.07 -0.63 4.60
CA GLY A 191 -4.15 -0.44 3.48
C GLY A 191 -4.39 0.89 2.77
N HIS A 192 -5.64 1.27 2.50
CA HIS A 192 -6.00 2.55 1.90
C HIS A 192 -5.57 3.76 2.77
N LEU A 193 -5.70 3.66 4.09
CA LEU A 193 -5.22 4.70 5.00
C LEU A 193 -3.69 4.77 5.01
N ARG A 194 -3.01 3.62 4.88
CA ARG A 194 -1.55 3.54 4.76
C ARG A 194 -1.03 4.11 3.43
N GLU A 195 -1.73 3.89 2.32
CA GLU A 195 -1.44 4.54 1.03
C GLU A 195 -1.50 6.07 1.15
N TRP A 196 -2.53 6.56 1.84
CA TRP A 196 -2.65 7.98 2.15
C TRP A 196 -1.53 8.47 3.08
N LEU A 197 -1.23 7.72 4.16
CA LEU A 197 -0.19 8.06 5.12
C LEU A 197 1.19 8.17 4.46
N ALA A 198 1.53 7.29 3.52
CA ALA A 198 2.78 7.37 2.77
C ALA A 198 2.90 8.71 2.02
N GLY A 199 1.82 9.15 1.36
CA GLY A 199 1.77 10.45 0.70
C GLY A 199 1.84 11.62 1.70
N PHE A 200 1.18 11.50 2.84
CA PHE A 200 1.19 12.50 3.91
C PHE A 200 2.60 12.68 4.50
N VAL A 201 3.26 11.58 4.84
CA VAL A 201 4.63 11.59 5.38
C VAL A 201 5.62 12.09 4.34
N ALA A 202 5.54 11.63 3.09
CA ALA A 202 6.42 12.12 2.03
C ALA A 202 6.31 13.65 1.84
N LYS A 203 5.07 14.18 1.89
CA LYS A 203 4.80 15.64 1.85
C LYS A 203 5.35 16.37 3.08
N SER A 204 5.26 15.78 4.28
CA SER A 204 5.83 16.36 5.51
C SER A 204 7.37 16.44 5.46
N CYS A 205 8.01 15.51 4.75
CA CYS A 205 9.45 15.46 4.56
C CYS A 205 9.95 16.30 3.36
N GLY A 206 9.06 16.87 2.54
CA GLY A 206 9.45 17.56 1.29
C GLY A 206 10.01 16.63 0.21
N VAL A 207 9.56 15.37 0.20
CA VAL A 207 10.04 14.34 -0.74
C VAL A 207 8.88 13.67 -1.50
N GLU A 208 7.72 14.31 -1.57
CA GLU A 208 6.49 13.80 -2.19
C GLU A 208 6.62 13.51 -3.69
N ARG A 209 7.71 13.90 -4.35
CA ARG A 209 7.90 13.65 -5.79
C ARG A 209 7.87 12.16 -6.14
N VAL A 210 8.30 11.29 -5.22
CA VAL A 210 8.36 9.83 -5.45
C VAL A 210 7.08 9.11 -5.03
N VAL A 211 6.15 9.77 -4.34
CA VAL A 211 4.87 9.16 -3.93
C VAL A 211 3.73 9.91 -4.61
N PRO A 212 2.99 9.29 -5.54
CA PRO A 212 1.91 9.97 -6.23
C PRO A 212 0.88 10.59 -5.26
N PRO A 213 0.22 11.70 -5.66
CA PRO A 213 -0.88 12.30 -4.89
C PRO A 213 -1.94 11.27 -4.50
N THR A 214 -2.18 11.11 -3.20
CA THR A 214 -3.15 10.14 -2.64
C THR A 214 -4.08 10.85 -1.67
N VAL A 215 -5.38 10.66 -1.81
CA VAL A 215 -6.41 11.21 -0.93
C VAL A 215 -7.37 10.10 -0.47
N ILE A 216 -8.03 10.29 0.67
CA ILE A 216 -9.15 9.43 1.08
C ILE A 216 -10.44 10.00 0.51
N ARG A 217 -11.23 9.15 -0.16
CA ARG A 217 -12.43 9.56 -0.86
C ARG A 217 -13.46 8.43 -0.92
N GLU A 218 -14.74 8.81 -0.97
CA GLU A 218 -15.83 7.92 -1.37
C GLU A 218 -16.01 7.93 -2.90
N VAL A 219 -16.00 6.74 -3.49
CA VAL A 219 -16.31 6.50 -4.91
C VAL A 219 -17.39 5.43 -4.97
N ASP A 220 -18.52 5.75 -5.61
CA ASP A 220 -19.69 4.86 -5.74
C ASP A 220 -20.13 4.21 -4.41
N GLY A 221 -20.18 5.00 -3.34
CA GLY A 221 -20.59 4.56 -1.99
C GLY A 221 -19.52 3.79 -1.22
N ARG A 222 -18.30 3.68 -1.72
CA ARG A 222 -17.20 2.94 -1.10
C ARG A 222 -16.07 3.89 -0.71
N VAL A 223 -15.65 3.86 0.54
CA VAL A 223 -14.46 4.60 0.99
C VAL A 223 -13.20 3.87 0.55
N GLY A 224 -12.19 4.64 0.16
CA GLY A 224 -10.87 4.10 -0.12
C GLY A 224 -9.86 5.19 -0.40
N SER A 225 -8.68 4.76 -0.84
CA SER A 225 -7.64 5.67 -1.31
C SER A 225 -7.80 5.89 -2.80
N VAL A 226 -7.68 7.15 -3.21
CA VAL A 226 -7.63 7.57 -4.60
C VAL A 226 -6.25 8.18 -4.84
N GLN A 227 -5.45 7.50 -5.64
CA GLN A 227 -4.08 7.88 -5.96
C GLN A 227 -3.99 8.32 -7.43
N ALA A 228 -3.39 9.48 -7.72
CA ALA A 228 -3.14 9.91 -9.08
C ALA A 228 -2.32 8.87 -9.84
N TRP A 229 -2.64 8.66 -11.11
CA TRP A 229 -1.94 7.69 -11.94
C TRP A 229 -0.47 8.07 -12.13
N ALA A 230 0.43 7.19 -11.70
CA ALA A 230 1.86 7.33 -11.94
C ALA A 230 2.20 6.98 -13.39
N LYS A 231 3.00 7.81 -14.06
CA LYS A 231 3.49 7.55 -15.41
C LYS A 231 4.77 6.72 -15.34
N GLY A 232 4.93 5.80 -16.29
CA GLY A 232 6.13 4.97 -16.41
C GLY A 232 5.80 3.50 -16.66
N GLU A 233 6.84 2.69 -16.71
CA GLU A 233 6.77 1.23 -16.75
C GLU A 233 7.11 0.67 -15.37
N LEU A 234 6.51 -0.45 -14.97
CA LEU A 234 6.91 -1.13 -13.73
C LEU A 234 8.39 -1.54 -13.82
N ALA A 235 9.16 -1.33 -12.75
CA ALA A 235 10.58 -1.63 -12.77
C ALA A 235 10.88 -3.11 -13.06
N VAL A 236 9.97 -4.03 -12.69
CA VAL A 236 10.05 -5.46 -13.03
C VAL A 236 10.10 -5.71 -14.54
N SER A 237 9.45 -4.85 -15.34
CA SER A 237 9.40 -4.94 -16.80
C SER A 237 10.58 -4.24 -17.48
N VAL A 238 11.40 -3.51 -16.73
CA VAL A 238 12.51 -2.72 -17.27
C VAL A 238 13.83 -3.45 -17.04
N PHE A 239 14.41 -3.93 -18.14
CA PHE A 239 15.77 -4.46 -18.11
C PHE A 239 16.73 -3.40 -17.56
N ASP A 240 17.55 -3.81 -16.60
CA ASP A 240 18.57 -2.98 -15.95
C ASP A 240 18.02 -1.72 -15.26
N TRP A 241 16.84 -1.84 -14.63
CA TRP A 241 16.13 -0.73 -14.00
C TRP A 241 16.99 0.03 -12.98
N GLU A 242 17.86 -0.66 -12.23
CA GLU A 242 18.74 -0.05 -11.21
C GLU A 242 19.68 0.99 -11.82
N HIS A 243 20.19 0.73 -13.03
CA HIS A 243 21.09 1.63 -13.75
C HIS A 243 20.36 2.78 -14.48
N LYS A 244 19.08 2.58 -14.82
CA LYS A 244 18.23 3.62 -15.43
C LYS A 244 17.63 4.57 -14.39
N ALA A 245 17.43 4.09 -13.17
CA ALA A 245 16.82 4.85 -12.11
C ALA A 245 17.69 6.04 -11.68
N GLN A 246 17.06 7.19 -11.45
CA GLN A 246 17.72 8.33 -10.83
C GLN A 246 18.14 7.98 -9.41
N SER A 247 19.43 8.15 -9.11
CA SER A 247 19.99 7.81 -7.80
C SER A 247 19.30 8.57 -6.65
N ARG A 248 18.86 9.82 -6.90
CA ARG A 248 18.10 10.61 -5.93
C ARG A 248 16.74 9.99 -5.58
N ASP A 249 16.04 9.41 -6.56
CA ASP A 249 14.75 8.76 -6.28
C ASP A 249 14.95 7.43 -5.56
N MET A 250 15.97 6.67 -5.94
CA MET A 250 16.35 5.45 -5.22
C MET A 250 16.63 5.75 -3.74
N GLU A 251 17.40 6.79 -3.47
CA GLU A 251 17.70 7.27 -2.12
C GLU A 251 16.43 7.70 -1.38
N THR A 252 15.56 8.48 -2.04
CA THR A 252 14.29 8.93 -1.45
C THR A 252 13.36 7.77 -1.10
N ILE A 253 13.19 6.80 -1.99
CA ILE A 253 12.33 5.65 -1.74
C ILE A 253 12.92 4.77 -0.62
N ALA A 254 14.24 4.57 -0.60
CA ALA A 254 14.90 3.86 0.49
C ALA A 254 14.70 4.54 1.85
N PHE A 255 14.80 5.87 1.89
CA PHE A 255 14.49 6.67 3.07
C PHE A 255 13.04 6.44 3.55
N LEU A 256 12.07 6.59 2.65
CA LEU A 256 10.66 6.41 2.98
C LEU A 256 10.36 4.97 3.44
N ASP A 257 10.87 3.97 2.74
CA ASP A 257 10.66 2.57 3.10
C ASP A 257 11.25 2.26 4.48
N TYR A 258 12.43 2.80 4.80
CA TYR A 258 13.03 2.61 6.11
C TYR A 258 12.21 3.27 7.22
N ILE A 259 11.88 4.56 7.13
CA ILE A 259 11.16 5.25 8.22
C ILE A 259 9.71 4.74 8.37
N LEU A 260 9.08 4.31 7.27
CA LEU A 260 7.71 3.77 7.27
C LEU A 260 7.66 2.25 7.47
N ASP A 261 8.81 1.59 7.64
CA ASP A 261 8.86 0.15 7.92
C ASP A 261 8.14 -0.66 6.82
N ASN A 262 8.43 -0.35 5.56
CA ASN A 262 7.75 -0.95 4.41
C ASN A 262 8.11 -2.43 4.24
N ALA A 263 7.10 -3.29 4.32
CA ALA A 263 7.30 -4.73 4.29
C ALA A 263 7.16 -5.40 2.91
N ASP A 264 6.98 -4.61 1.85
CA ASP A 264 6.64 -5.14 0.53
C ASP A 264 7.21 -4.31 -0.65
N ARG A 265 8.33 -3.60 -0.50
CA ARG A 265 8.90 -2.87 -1.66
C ARG A 265 9.69 -3.82 -2.57
N HIS A 266 9.03 -4.25 -3.65
CA HIS A 266 9.63 -4.96 -4.78
C HIS A 266 9.50 -4.21 -6.12
N THR A 267 10.10 -4.76 -7.18
CA THR A 267 10.20 -4.13 -8.52
C THR A 267 8.85 -3.94 -9.22
N SER A 268 7.79 -4.63 -8.80
CA SER A 268 6.41 -4.34 -9.23
C SER A 268 5.70 -3.23 -8.43
N ASN A 269 6.34 -2.65 -7.40
CA ASN A 269 5.76 -1.62 -6.53
C ASN A 269 6.38 -0.23 -6.77
N PHE A 270 7.05 -0.03 -7.89
CA PHE A 270 7.44 1.29 -8.35
C PHE A 270 7.59 1.33 -9.87
N LEU A 271 7.30 2.50 -10.43
CA LEU A 271 7.41 2.77 -11.85
C LEU A 271 8.67 3.57 -12.14
N ILE A 272 9.20 3.41 -13.35
CA ILE A 272 10.27 4.21 -13.91
C ILE A 272 9.79 4.88 -15.20
N ASP A 273 9.95 6.19 -15.30
CA ASP A 273 9.64 6.93 -16.53
C ASP A 273 10.84 6.99 -17.50
N ASN A 274 10.62 7.59 -18.67
CA ASN A 274 11.66 7.72 -19.71
C ASN A 274 12.86 8.56 -19.27
N ASP A 275 12.72 9.39 -18.23
CA ASP A 275 13.78 10.23 -17.66
C ASP A 275 14.46 9.54 -16.45
N GLY A 276 14.10 8.29 -16.18
CA GLY A 276 14.62 7.48 -15.07
C GLY A 276 14.02 7.85 -13.71
N ARG A 277 13.00 8.72 -13.65
CA ARG A 277 12.38 9.11 -12.39
C ARG A 277 11.57 7.96 -11.85
N LEU A 278 11.62 7.76 -10.53
CA LEU A 278 10.84 6.71 -9.88
C LEU A 278 9.58 7.24 -9.22
N SER A 279 8.52 6.46 -9.30
CA SER A 279 7.29 6.64 -8.51
C SER A 279 6.99 5.37 -7.74
N ALA A 280 7.09 5.42 -6.43
CA ALA A 280 6.71 4.35 -5.51
C ALA A 280 5.19 4.29 -5.37
N ILE A 281 4.64 3.09 -5.49
CA ILE A 281 3.20 2.78 -5.32
C ILE A 281 3.04 1.63 -4.32
N ASP A 282 1.81 1.20 -4.03
CA ASP A 282 1.55 0.02 -3.18
C ASP A 282 2.16 0.11 -1.77
N HIS A 283 1.84 1.18 -1.03
CA HIS A 283 2.26 1.37 0.36
C HIS A 283 1.30 0.76 1.39
N GLY A 284 0.30 -0.03 0.98
CA GLY A 284 -0.65 -0.67 1.90
C GLY A 284 -0.01 -1.56 2.99
N ALA A 285 1.25 -1.99 2.80
CA ALA A 285 1.99 -2.85 3.72
C ALA A 285 3.01 -2.12 4.62
N ILE A 286 3.01 -0.79 4.67
CA ILE A 286 3.85 -0.03 5.63
C ILE A 286 3.36 -0.23 7.08
N LEU A 287 4.28 -0.07 8.05
CA LEU A 287 3.98 -0.07 9.47
C LEU A 287 3.24 -1.35 9.95
N SER A 288 3.58 -2.51 9.39
CA SER A 288 2.96 -3.79 9.77
C SER A 288 3.21 -4.13 11.26
N LEU A 289 2.19 -4.64 11.94
CA LEU A 289 2.22 -4.91 13.39
C LEU A 289 2.75 -6.30 13.76
N LYS A 290 2.56 -7.31 12.90
CA LYS A 290 3.11 -8.64 13.14
C LYS A 290 4.46 -8.75 12.47
N GLN A 291 5.51 -8.63 13.27
CA GLN A 291 6.89 -8.88 12.84
C GLN A 291 7.44 -10.09 13.57
N GLU A 292 7.05 -11.29 13.14
CA GLU A 292 7.97 -12.39 13.30
C GLU A 292 9.08 -12.17 12.25
N ASN A 293 10.32 -11.98 12.73
CA ASN A 293 11.58 -11.91 11.96
C ASN A 293 11.97 -10.61 11.22
N GLY A 294 11.39 -9.46 11.55
CA GLY A 294 11.85 -8.16 11.01
C GLY A 294 11.38 -7.95 9.58
N ALA A 295 10.28 -7.22 9.44
CA ALA A 295 9.46 -7.26 8.23
C ALA A 295 9.87 -6.28 7.12
N LEU A 296 10.93 -5.47 7.28
CA LEU A 296 11.32 -4.46 6.28
C LEU A 296 11.83 -5.12 4.99
N ARG A 297 11.15 -4.89 3.87
CA ARG A 297 11.53 -5.38 2.53
C ARG A 297 11.63 -4.24 1.55
N SER A 298 12.85 -3.91 1.10
CA SER A 298 13.07 -2.83 0.12
C SER A 298 14.27 -3.04 -0.78
N PHE A 299 13.99 -3.24 -2.08
CA PHE A 299 15.01 -3.24 -3.12
C PHE A 299 15.83 -1.93 -3.16
N PRO A 300 15.21 -0.73 -3.16
CA PRO A 300 15.95 0.53 -3.05
C PRO A 300 16.86 0.61 -1.83
N LEU A 301 16.39 0.20 -0.64
CA LEU A 301 17.21 0.21 0.57
C LEU A 301 18.41 -0.74 0.48
N ARG A 302 18.26 -1.92 -0.15
CA ARG A 302 19.40 -2.81 -0.43
C ARG A 302 20.43 -2.16 -1.33
N VAL A 303 19.99 -1.42 -2.36
CA VAL A 303 20.90 -0.72 -3.27
C VAL A 303 21.71 0.35 -2.54
N VAL A 304 21.12 1.05 -1.56
CA VAL A 304 21.79 2.11 -0.79
C VAL A 304 22.30 1.69 0.59
N SER A 305 22.16 0.41 0.94
CA SER A 305 22.57 -0.15 2.23
C SER A 305 23.98 0.26 2.61
N GLY A 306 24.13 0.78 3.84
CA GLY A 306 25.43 1.18 4.37
C GLY A 306 26.07 2.40 3.69
N LYS A 307 25.43 3.02 2.69
CA LYS A 307 25.98 4.18 1.97
C LYS A 307 25.66 5.49 2.71
N PRO A 308 26.52 6.52 2.57
CA PRO A 308 26.20 7.87 3.03
C PRO A 308 24.93 8.38 2.36
N ILE A 309 24.11 9.10 3.13
CA ILE A 309 22.95 9.84 2.64
C ILE A 309 23.45 11.14 2.00
N SER A 310 22.89 11.53 0.86
CA SER A 310 23.24 12.80 0.23
C SER A 310 22.97 13.98 1.17
N GLN A 311 23.80 15.03 1.07
CA GLN A 311 23.63 16.21 1.92
C GLN A 311 22.27 16.89 1.70
N GLU A 312 21.74 16.85 0.48
CA GLU A 312 20.40 17.35 0.17
C GLU A 312 19.33 16.58 0.94
N MET A 313 19.40 15.25 0.97
CA MET A 313 18.46 14.43 1.72
C MET A 313 18.62 14.62 3.23
N VAL A 314 19.86 14.69 3.77
CA VAL A 314 20.07 15.00 5.20
C VAL A 314 19.42 16.34 5.57
N THR A 315 19.57 17.37 4.74
CA THR A 315 18.91 18.66 4.95
C THR A 315 17.39 18.52 4.95
N GLN A 316 16.81 17.74 4.02
CA GLN A 316 15.36 17.50 3.99
C GLN A 316 14.86 16.77 5.26
N ILE A 317 15.56 15.72 5.68
CA ILE A 317 15.24 14.98 6.92
C ILE A 317 15.29 15.94 8.12
N GLN A 318 16.30 16.80 8.19
CA GLN A 318 16.44 17.77 9.27
C GLN A 318 15.27 18.76 9.32
N THR A 319 14.66 19.13 8.17
CA THR A 319 13.47 20.00 8.18
C THR A 319 12.27 19.39 8.90
N LEU A 320 12.14 18.06 8.87
CA LEU A 320 11.11 17.36 9.64
C LEU A 320 11.50 17.30 11.13
N VAL A 321 12.75 16.95 11.44
CA VAL A 321 13.26 16.86 12.83
C VAL A 321 13.12 18.20 13.57
N ASP A 322 13.44 19.31 12.89
CA ASP A 322 13.44 20.64 13.49
C ASP A 322 12.05 21.26 13.60
N SER A 323 11.05 20.73 12.88
CA SER A 323 9.68 21.24 12.90
C SER A 323 8.79 20.42 13.83
N GLU A 324 8.62 20.90 15.06
CA GLU A 324 7.68 20.36 16.04
C GLU A 324 6.26 20.27 15.46
N ALA A 325 5.81 21.31 14.75
CA ALA A 325 4.48 21.34 14.13
C ALA A 325 4.30 20.25 13.07
N ARG A 326 5.29 20.00 12.21
CA ARG A 326 5.22 18.88 11.26
C ARG A 326 5.20 17.54 11.98
N MET A 327 6.04 17.38 13.00
CA MET A 327 6.14 16.13 13.77
C MET A 327 4.82 15.80 14.48
N GLU A 328 4.16 16.79 15.10
CA GLU A 328 2.82 16.65 15.69
C GLU A 328 1.73 16.29 14.66
N ALA A 329 1.81 16.89 13.46
CA ALA A 329 0.89 16.57 12.37
C ALA A 329 1.06 15.12 11.88
N VAL A 330 2.32 14.64 11.80
CA VAL A 330 2.61 13.24 11.46
C VAL A 330 2.15 12.29 12.57
N GLU A 331 2.37 12.62 13.84
CA GLU A 331 1.88 11.83 14.98
C GLU A 331 0.34 11.68 14.95
N SER A 332 -0.34 12.78 14.64
CA SER A 332 -1.80 12.80 14.49
C SER A 332 -2.26 11.92 13.31
N ALA A 333 -1.52 11.91 12.20
CA ALA A 333 -1.78 11.03 11.07
C ALA A 333 -1.54 9.55 11.40
N PHE A 334 -0.47 9.22 12.14
CA PHE A 334 -0.24 7.87 12.66
C PHE A 334 -1.39 7.43 13.57
N THR A 335 -1.84 8.30 14.47
CA THR A 335 -2.98 8.04 15.36
C THR A 335 -4.26 7.77 14.58
N PHE A 336 -4.53 8.56 13.54
CA PHE A 336 -5.68 8.35 12.66
C PHE A 336 -5.62 7.00 11.93
N VAL A 337 -4.45 6.64 11.39
CA VAL A 337 -4.28 5.44 10.56
C VAL A 337 -4.17 4.17 11.39
N LEU A 338 -3.46 4.21 12.52
CA LEU A 338 -3.13 3.03 13.33
C LEU A 338 -3.98 2.90 14.61
N GLY A 339 -4.63 3.97 15.06
CA GLY A 339 -5.44 3.94 16.30
C GLY A 339 -4.57 3.67 17.52
N GLU A 340 -4.94 2.68 18.34
CA GLU A 340 -4.23 2.34 19.58
C GLU A 340 -2.79 1.87 19.33
N ASP A 341 -2.52 1.29 18.15
CA ASP A 341 -1.20 0.80 17.76
C ASP A 341 -0.24 1.92 17.30
N ALA A 342 -0.71 3.17 17.25
CA ALA A 342 0.06 4.30 16.71
C ALA A 342 1.30 4.66 17.53
N GLY A 343 1.18 4.66 18.87
CA GLY A 343 2.24 5.15 19.76
C GLY A 343 3.59 4.46 19.54
N PRO A 344 3.67 3.12 19.64
CA PRO A 344 4.92 2.39 19.40
C PRO A 344 5.47 2.58 17.98
N LYS A 345 4.61 2.61 16.95
CA LYS A 345 5.03 2.79 15.56
C LYS A 345 5.51 4.20 15.26
N PHE A 346 4.89 5.21 15.86
CA PHE A 346 5.34 6.59 15.74
C PHE A 346 6.67 6.81 16.47
N ALA A 347 6.86 6.21 17.65
CA ALA A 347 8.15 6.25 18.34
C ALA A 347 9.28 5.65 17.49
N GLN A 348 9.03 4.50 16.85
CA GLN A 348 9.98 3.88 15.92
C GLN A 348 10.25 4.77 14.68
N PHE A 349 9.20 5.34 14.08
CA PHE A 349 9.35 6.29 12.98
C PHE A 349 10.27 7.46 13.37
N LYS A 350 10.00 8.08 14.53
CA LYS A 350 10.77 9.20 15.04
C LYS A 350 12.23 8.83 15.29
N GLU A 351 12.48 7.69 15.93
CA GLU A 351 13.83 7.17 16.16
C GLU A 351 14.59 6.98 14.84
N ARG A 352 13.96 6.38 13.82
CA ARG A 352 14.57 6.17 12.50
C ARG A 352 14.87 7.47 11.77
N VAL A 353 13.98 8.46 11.85
CA VAL A 353 14.20 9.79 11.25
C VAL A 353 15.38 10.49 11.94
N GLU A 354 15.43 10.49 13.27
CA GLU A 354 16.52 11.08 14.05
C GLU A 354 17.86 10.35 13.82
N GLU A 355 17.85 9.02 13.69
CA GLU A 355 19.02 8.21 13.36
C GLU A 355 19.63 8.62 12.02
N LEU A 356 18.80 8.70 10.97
CA LEU A 356 19.28 9.07 9.63
C LEU A 356 19.78 10.52 9.58
N ALA A 357 19.13 11.44 10.30
CA ALA A 357 19.57 12.83 10.43
C ALA A 357 20.93 12.93 11.15
N GLY A 358 21.10 12.18 12.25
CA GLY A 358 22.30 12.25 13.10
C GLY A 358 23.52 11.55 12.49
N ASN A 359 23.34 10.38 11.89
CA ASN A 359 24.44 9.57 11.36
C ASN A 359 24.76 9.85 9.89
N GLY A 360 23.81 10.41 9.12
CA GLY A 360 23.99 10.72 7.70
C GLY A 360 24.30 9.50 6.83
N LYS A 361 23.89 8.30 7.27
CA LYS A 361 24.18 7.03 6.61
C LYS A 361 22.96 6.11 6.71
N PHE A 362 22.64 5.40 5.63
CA PHE A 362 21.64 4.33 5.70
C PHE A 362 22.15 3.16 6.57
N PRO A 363 21.25 2.45 7.27
CA PRO A 363 21.61 1.25 8.01
C PRO A 363 22.16 0.18 7.07
N GLU A 364 22.90 -0.77 7.65
CA GLU A 364 23.18 -2.01 6.94
C GLU A 364 21.88 -2.80 6.79
N TYR A 365 21.58 -3.20 5.57
CA TYR A 365 20.33 -3.84 5.20
C TYR A 365 20.61 -4.94 4.17
N THR A 366 20.17 -6.16 4.49
CA THR A 366 20.29 -7.31 3.60
C THR A 366 18.90 -7.92 3.44
N LEU A 367 18.43 -8.03 2.19
CA LEU A 367 17.24 -8.82 1.87
C LEU A 367 17.56 -10.30 2.10
N ASN A 368 16.71 -11.00 2.84
CA ASN A 368 16.84 -12.43 3.04
C ASN A 368 16.25 -13.16 1.84
N PHE A 369 17.08 -13.41 0.83
CA PHE A 369 16.64 -14.05 -0.41
C PHE A 369 15.83 -15.34 -0.23
N GLN A 370 16.10 -16.18 0.78
CA GLN A 370 15.33 -17.43 0.96
C GLN A 370 13.90 -17.19 1.47
N GLU A 371 13.71 -16.18 2.32
CA GLU A 371 12.38 -15.80 2.84
C GLU A 371 11.67 -14.84 1.88
N ASP A 372 12.42 -14.03 1.14
CA ASP A 372 11.93 -12.98 0.25
C ASP A 372 11.65 -13.49 -1.18
N GLU A 373 12.37 -14.51 -1.68
CA GLU A 373 12.11 -15.11 -3.01
C GLU A 373 10.70 -15.72 -3.05
N ALA A 374 10.22 -16.34 -1.96
CA ALA A 374 8.83 -16.81 -1.85
C ALA A 374 7.79 -15.68 -1.90
N HIS A 375 8.17 -14.46 -1.53
CA HIS A 375 7.31 -13.27 -1.59
C HIS A 375 7.40 -12.53 -2.94
N PHE A 376 8.49 -12.71 -3.69
CA PHE A 376 8.74 -12.00 -4.96
C PHE A 376 8.67 -12.87 -6.21
N THR A 377 8.58 -14.20 -6.08
CA THR A 377 8.18 -15.07 -7.19
C THR A 377 6.69 -14.87 -7.45
N PRO A 378 6.28 -14.47 -8.67
CA PRO A 378 4.91 -14.72 -9.09
C PRO A 378 4.68 -16.22 -8.94
N GLU A 379 3.67 -16.64 -8.17
CA GLU A 379 3.11 -17.97 -8.38
C GLU A 379 2.88 -18.08 -9.89
N GLU A 380 3.40 -19.15 -10.52
CA GLU A 380 3.19 -19.39 -11.94
C GLU A 380 1.69 -19.28 -12.20
N ASP A 381 1.29 -18.16 -12.82
CA ASP A 381 -0.07 -18.00 -13.30
C ASP A 381 -0.30 -19.21 -14.20
N ASP A 382 -1.31 -20.01 -13.85
CA ASP A 382 -1.91 -21.02 -14.71
C ASP A 382 -2.66 -20.28 -15.85
N ALA A 383 -1.90 -19.47 -16.59
CA ALA A 383 -2.32 -18.80 -17.80
C ALA A 383 -2.29 -19.85 -18.90
N GLY A 384 -3.40 -20.60 -18.98
CA GLY A 384 -3.87 -21.12 -20.26
C GLY A 384 -4.04 -19.94 -21.22
N GLY A 385 -2.96 -19.59 -21.92
CA GLY A 385 -2.88 -18.39 -22.74
C GLY A 385 -1.47 -18.18 -23.26
N ASP A 386 -1.09 -19.02 -24.23
CA ASP A 386 0.09 -18.95 -25.09
C ASP A 386 0.75 -17.54 -25.17
N SER A 387 1.84 -17.35 -24.43
CA SER A 387 2.84 -16.34 -24.78
C SER A 387 4.24 -16.83 -24.42
N LEU A 388 5.06 -16.90 -25.46
CA LEU A 388 6.43 -17.38 -25.47
C LEU A 388 7.34 -16.51 -24.60
N VAL A 389 7.66 -16.95 -23.38
CA VAL A 389 8.82 -16.47 -22.62
C VAL A 389 9.74 -17.66 -22.38
N ARG A 390 10.76 -17.82 -23.22
CA ARG A 390 11.90 -18.68 -22.92
C ARG A 390 12.76 -17.96 -21.88
N THR A 391 12.86 -18.54 -20.69
CA THR A 391 13.87 -18.21 -19.70
C THR A 391 15.27 -18.48 -20.27
N PRO A 392 16.22 -17.53 -20.24
CA PRO A 392 17.62 -17.85 -20.39
C PRO A 392 18.13 -18.37 -19.05
N GLN A 393 18.54 -19.64 -19.01
CA GLN A 393 19.38 -20.16 -17.92
C GLN A 393 20.71 -19.38 -17.94
N THR A 394 20.90 -18.46 -17.00
CA THR A 394 22.21 -17.85 -16.75
C THR A 394 22.97 -18.73 -15.77
N GLU A 395 23.83 -19.62 -16.31
CA GLU A 395 24.92 -20.21 -15.54
C GLU A 395 25.84 -19.10 -15.04
N ILE A 396 25.92 -18.96 -13.72
CA ILE A 396 26.87 -18.07 -13.04
C ILE A 396 28.27 -18.67 -13.23
N ARG A 397 29.01 -18.15 -14.22
CA ARG A 397 30.46 -18.35 -14.31
C ARG A 397 31.18 -17.34 -13.43
N THR A 398 31.69 -17.82 -12.30
CA THR A 398 32.64 -17.10 -11.44
C THR A 398 33.92 -16.76 -12.22
N PRO A 399 34.42 -15.52 -12.18
CA PRO A 399 35.73 -15.21 -12.75
C PRO A 399 36.83 -15.71 -11.83
N GLN A 400 37.48 -16.82 -12.19
CA GLN A 400 38.75 -17.23 -11.58
C GLN A 400 39.86 -16.29 -12.06
N THR A 401 40.46 -15.58 -11.11
CA THR A 401 41.71 -14.83 -11.27
C THR A 401 42.88 -15.80 -11.39
N GLU A 402 43.27 -16.15 -12.63
CA GLU A 402 44.57 -16.74 -12.91
C GLU A 402 45.59 -15.64 -13.25
N ILE A 403 46.47 -15.36 -12.30
CA ILE A 403 47.70 -14.59 -12.51
C ILE A 403 48.64 -15.44 -13.36
N LYS A 404 48.81 -15.10 -14.63
CA LYS A 404 49.88 -15.67 -15.46
C LYS A 404 51.21 -14.95 -15.16
N PRO A 405 52.31 -15.69 -14.88
CA PRO A 405 53.63 -15.08 -14.70
C PRO A 405 54.16 -14.53 -16.03
N GLN A 406 54.75 -13.33 -15.98
CA GLN A 406 55.38 -12.70 -17.14
C GLN A 406 56.69 -13.42 -17.52
N PRO A 407 57.02 -13.50 -18.82
CA PRO A 407 58.31 -14.03 -19.26
C PRO A 407 59.43 -13.00 -19.06
N GLU A 408 60.54 -13.46 -18.48
CA GLU A 408 61.78 -12.73 -18.27
C GLU A 408 62.40 -12.24 -19.60
N VAL A 409 62.78 -10.96 -19.65
CA VAL A 409 63.57 -10.37 -20.75
C VAL A 409 65.01 -10.19 -20.26
N PRO A 410 66.03 -10.64 -21.02
CA PRO A 410 67.41 -10.68 -20.54
C PRO A 410 68.07 -9.30 -20.49
N ALA A 411 68.91 -9.14 -19.47
CA ALA A 411 69.69 -7.94 -19.18
C ALA A 411 70.58 -7.51 -20.35
N THR A 412 70.49 -6.24 -20.75
CA THR A 412 71.58 -5.55 -21.46
C THR A 412 71.97 -4.28 -20.73
N VAL A 413 73.25 -4.24 -20.40
CA VAL A 413 74.03 -3.22 -19.73
C VAL A 413 74.02 -1.91 -20.54
N VAL A 414 74.07 -0.74 -19.88
CA VAL A 414 75.08 0.33 -20.07
C VAL A 414 74.61 1.69 -19.53
N ARG A 415 75.25 2.07 -18.42
CA ARG A 415 75.79 3.38 -18.00
C ARG A 415 74.87 4.62 -17.86
N LYS A 416 74.77 5.00 -16.58
CA LYS A 416 74.72 6.36 -16.01
C LYS A 416 75.40 7.45 -16.89
N LYS A 417 74.69 8.57 -17.06
CA LYS A 417 75.25 9.90 -16.81
C LYS A 417 74.23 10.78 -16.08
N GLN A 418 74.62 11.18 -14.88
CA GLN A 418 74.08 12.34 -14.16
C GLN A 418 74.41 13.63 -14.94
N LYS A 419 73.57 14.65 -14.83
CA LYS A 419 73.76 15.87 -13.99
C LYS A 419 73.15 17.12 -14.63
N ALA A 420 72.43 17.87 -13.78
CA ALA A 420 72.18 19.33 -13.77
C ALA A 420 71.39 19.91 -14.96
N ALA A 421 70.43 20.81 -14.77
CA ALA A 421 70.14 21.74 -13.67
C ALA A 421 68.62 21.92 -13.51
#